data_AF-A0A821WH01-F1
#
_entry.id   AF-A0A821WH01-F1
#
_cell.length_a   1.000
_cell.length_b   1.000
_cell.length_c   1.000
_cell.angle_alpha   90.00
_cell.angle_beta   90.00
_cell.angle_gamma   90.00
#
_symmetry.space_group_name_H-M   'P 1'
#
loop_
_entity.id
_entity.type
_entity.pdbx_description
1 polymer ?
#
loop_
_entity_poly.entity_id
_entity_poly.type
_entity_poly.pdbx_seq_one_letter_code
_entity_poly.pdbx_strand_id
1 'polypeptide(L)' 'MIIKLRSIVDYLQVFDCVNECITYINSITTETKILFIVSGQLGESVIAQIYDSSKIISIYVFCYDKIKHETWSNQY' A
#
# COMPACT_ATOMS: atom_id res chain seq x y z
N MET A 1 10.40 -10.62 27.92
CA MET A 1 10.21 -9.25 27.41
C MET A 1 9.91 -9.35 25.90
N ILE A 2 8.64 -9.46 25.51
CA ILE A 2 8.19 -9.61 24.09
C ILE A 2 7.26 -8.45 23.73
N ILE A 3 7.75 -7.21 23.88
CA ILE A 3 6.94 -6.01 23.63
C ILE A 3 7.11 -5.52 22.18
N LYS A 4 8.25 -5.85 21.54
CA LYS A 4 8.60 -5.35 20.20
C LYS A 4 7.80 -5.93 19.04
N LEU A 5 7.23 -7.14 19.16
CA LEU A 5 6.47 -7.74 18.06
C LEU A 5 5.04 -7.18 18.00
N ARG A 6 4.39 -6.97 19.15
CA ARG A 6 3.01 -6.44 19.20
C ARG A 6 2.91 -5.04 18.64
N SER A 7 3.89 -4.18 18.94
CA SER A 7 3.89 -2.80 18.44
C SER A 7 3.88 -2.69 16.92
N ILE A 8 4.43 -3.67 16.18
CA ILE A 8 4.40 -3.64 14.71
C ILE A 8 3.03 -4.08 14.18
N VAL A 9 2.39 -5.05 14.84
CA VAL A 9 1.06 -5.55 14.46
C VAL A 9 0.02 -4.43 14.59
N ASP A 10 0.15 -3.56 15.60
CA ASP A 10 -0.77 -2.45 15.83
C ASP A 10 -0.79 -1.44 14.66
N TYR A 11 0.30 -1.31 13.89
CA TYR A 11 0.39 -0.43 12.72
C TYR A 11 0.16 -1.15 11.38
N LEU A 12 0.01 -2.48 11.39
CA LEU A 12 -0.25 -3.26 10.20
C LEU A 12 -1.77 -3.33 9.96
N GLN A 13 -2.23 -2.66 8.91
CA GLN A 13 -3.61 -2.78 8.44
C GLN A 13 -3.64 -3.62 7.16
N VAL A 14 -4.48 -4.64 7.16
CA VAL A 14 -4.66 -5.58 6.04
C VAL A 14 -6.09 -5.42 5.53
N PHE A 15 -6.23 -5.37 4.21
CA PHE A 15 -7.52 -5.21 3.54
C PHE A 15 -7.67 -6.27 2.45
N ASP A 16 -8.79 -6.97 2.47
CA ASP A 16 -9.19 -7.88 1.39
C ASP A 16 -10.05 -7.17 0.33
N CYS A 17 -10.50 -5.94 0.62
CA CYS A 17 -11.30 -5.10 -0.25
C CYS A 17 -10.58 -3.80 -0.61
N VAL A 18 -10.42 -3.55 -1.91
CA VAL A 18 -9.73 -2.37 -2.44
C VAL A 18 -10.40 -1.06 -2.00
N ASN A 19 -11.73 -0.99 -2.06
CA ASN A 19 -12.46 0.23 -1.74
C ASN A 19 -12.32 0.61 -0.26
N GLU A 20 -12.26 -0.38 0.63
CA GLU A 20 -12.04 -0.16 2.06
C GLU A 20 -10.63 0.35 2.32
N CYS A 21 -9.63 -0.24 1.65
CA CYS A 21 -8.25 0.21 1.72
C CYS A 21 -8.08 1.68 1.29
N ILE A 22 -8.67 2.05 0.15
CA ILE A 22 -8.60 3.43 -0.37
C ILE A 22 -9.32 4.39 0.59
N THR A 23 -10.51 4.01 1.06
CA THR A 23 -11.26 4.80 2.04
C THR A 23 -10.45 5.05 3.31
N TYR A 24 -9.75 4.01 3.81
CA TYR A 24 -8.87 4.12 4.95
C TYR A 24 -7.71 5.09 4.70
N ILE A 25 -6.97 4.92 3.59
CA ILE A 25 -5.86 5.83 3.21
C ILE A 25 -6.32 7.29 3.14
N ASN A 26 -7.54 7.53 2.62
CA ASN A 26 -8.12 8.86 2.53
C ASN A 26 -8.52 9.42 3.90
N SER A 27 -9.00 8.58 4.82
CA SER A 27 -9.41 8.99 6.18
C SER A 27 -8.25 9.37 7.11
N ILE A 28 -7.04 8.84 6.84
CA ILE A 28 -5.86 9.10 7.66
C ILE A 28 -5.41 10.57 7.51
N THR A 29 -4.83 11.16 8.55
CA THR A 29 -4.29 12.54 8.50
C THR A 29 -3.10 12.64 7.54
N THR A 30 -2.89 13.83 6.95
CA THR A 30 -1.79 14.11 6.02
C THR A 30 -0.38 14.00 6.62
N GLU A 31 -0.27 14.11 7.95
CA GLU A 31 0.98 13.97 8.69
C GLU A 31 1.43 12.51 8.80
N THR A 32 0.51 11.56 8.66
CA THR A 32 0.82 10.13 8.76
C THR A 32 1.43 9.63 7.46
N LYS A 33 2.56 8.93 7.58
CA LYS A 33 3.24 8.30 6.44
C LYS A 33 2.90 6.83 6.34
N ILE A 34 2.52 6.39 5.15
CA ILE A 34 2.06 5.03 4.86
C ILE A 34 3.10 4.34 3.98
N LEU A 35 3.55 3.17 4.43
CA LEU A 35 4.25 2.20 3.59
C LEU A 35 3.21 1.23 3.06
N PHE A 36 3.00 1.23 1.75
CA PHE A 36 1.92 0.48 1.13
C PHE A 36 2.45 -0.80 0.50
N ILE A 37 1.78 -1.94 0.74
CA ILE A 37 2.11 -3.23 0.14
C ILE A 37 0.87 -3.70 -0.63
N VAL A 38 1.03 -3.97 -1.92
CA VAL A 38 -0.08 -4.36 -2.80
C VAL A 38 0.31 -5.55 -3.66
N SER A 39 -0.66 -6.42 -3.98
CA SER A 39 -0.42 -7.50 -4.93
C SER A 39 -0.26 -6.95 -6.35
N GLY A 40 0.59 -7.58 -7.17
CA GLY A 40 0.79 -7.16 -8.57
C GLY A 40 -0.50 -7.10 -9.39
N GLN A 41 -1.44 -8.01 -9.14
CA GLN A 41 -2.74 -8.06 -9.82
C GLN A 41 -3.65 -6.87 -9.51
N LEU A 42 -3.57 -6.32 -8.28
CA LEU A 42 -4.40 -5.19 -7.86
C LEU A 42 -3.67 -3.85 -7.96
N GLY A 43 -2.33 -3.88 -7.99
CA GLY A 43 -1.45 -2.72 -7.90
C GLY A 43 -1.81 -1.61 -8.89
N GLU A 44 -1.96 -1.93 -10.18
CA GLU A 44 -2.22 -0.95 -11.23
C GLU A 44 -3.50 -0.12 -10.96
N SER A 45 -4.61 -0.79 -10.62
CA SER A 45 -5.90 -0.14 -10.37
C SER A 45 -5.92 0.70 -9.09
N VAL A 46 -5.15 0.29 -8.08
CA VAL A 46 -5.11 0.92 -6.76
C VAL A 46 -4.17 2.11 -6.76
N ILE A 47 -2.99 1.96 -7.36
CA ILE A 47 -1.96 3.00 -7.42
C ILE A 47 -2.46 4.19 -8.21
N ALA A 48 -3.18 3.99 -9.31
CA ALA A 48 -3.80 5.07 -10.07
C ALA A 48 -4.77 5.95 -9.25
N GLN A 49 -5.33 5.44 -8.15
CA GLN A 49 -6.26 6.18 -7.29
C GLN A 49 -5.57 6.87 -6.10
N ILE A 50 -4.35 6.48 -5.77
CA ILE A 50 -3.64 6.93 -4.56
C ILE A 50 -2.28 7.59 -4.84
N TYR A 51 -1.81 7.61 -6.10
CA TYR A 51 -0.48 8.12 -6.46
C TYR A 51 -0.26 9.59 -6.06
N ASP A 52 -1.32 10.40 -6.02
CA ASP A 52 -1.26 11.81 -5.65
C ASP A 52 -1.36 12.04 -4.12
N SER A 53 -1.41 10.97 -3.34
CA SER A 53 -1.51 11.06 -1.88
C SER A 53 -0.13 11.30 -1.27
N SER A 54 0.10 12.53 -0.77
CA SER A 54 1.30 12.93 -0.03
C SER A 54 1.59 12.11 1.25
N LYS A 55 0.65 11.23 1.63
CA LYS A 55 0.73 10.29 2.75
C LYS A 55 1.55 9.06 2.40
N ILE A 56 1.64 8.67 1.13
CA ILE A 56 2.32 7.44 0.71
C ILE A 56 3.80 7.74 0.50
N ILE A 57 4.66 7.06 1.25
CA ILE A 57 6.12 7.25 1.15
C ILE A 57 6.79 6.22 0.25
N SER A 58 6.22 5.02 0.15
CA SER A 58 6.78 3.93 -0.63
C SER A 58 5.71 2.88 -0.91
N ILE A 59 5.80 2.27 -2.09
CA ILE A 59 4.89 1.22 -2.55
C ILE A 59 5.72 -0.02 -2.88
N TYR A 60 5.39 -1.13 -2.22
CA TYR A 60 5.98 -2.43 -2.47
C TYR A 60 4.96 -3.31 -3.17
N VAL A 61 5.27 -3.69 -4.41
CA VAL A 61 4.40 -4.58 -5.18
C VAL A 61 4.84 -6.02 -4.94
N PHE A 62 4.02 -6.77 -4.21
CA PHE A 62 4.19 -8.21 -4.04
C PHE A 62 3.68 -8.93 -5.28
N CYS A 63 4.59 -9.43 -6.11
CA CYS A 63 4.24 -10.18 -7.31
C CYS A 63 5.19 -11.35 -7.54
N TYR A 64 4.63 -12.47 -8.02
CA TYR A 64 5.40 -13.65 -8.42
C TYR A 64 6.01 -13.50 -9.83
N ASP A 65 5.36 -12.72 -10.70
CA ASP A 65 5.76 -12.48 -12.10
C ASP A 65 6.20 -11.02 -12.27
N LYS A 66 7.48 -10.78 -12.02
CA LYS A 66 8.11 -9.44 -12.05
C LYS A 66 8.02 -8.79 -13.44
N ILE A 67 8.13 -9.59 -14.51
CA ILE A 67 8.24 -9.11 -15.89
C ILE A 67 6.92 -8.48 -16.36
N LYS A 68 5.78 -9.08 -16.00
CA LYS A 68 4.45 -8.58 -16.38
C LYS A 68 4.08 -7.25 -15.72
N HIS A 69 4.61 -6.97 -14.53
CA HIS A 69 4.20 -5.82 -13.73
C HIS A 69 5.23 -4.67 -13.70
N GLU A 70 6.46 -4.89 -14.19
CA GLU A 70 7.42 -3.79 -14.42
C GLU A 70 6.94 -2.80 -15.50
N THR A 71 6.13 -3.25 -16.46
CA THR A 71 5.68 -2.40 -17.59
C THR A 71 4.80 -1.23 -17.16
N TRP A 72 3.91 -1.42 -16.17
CA TRP A 72 3.07 -0.33 -15.65
C TRP A 72 3.72 0.37 -14.45
N SER A 73 4.51 -0.33 -13.62
CA SER A 73 5.15 0.31 -12.46
C SER A 73 6.19 1.35 -12.84
N ASN A 74 6.78 1.26 -14.05
CA ASN A 74 7.71 2.27 -14.57
C ASN A 74 7.00 3.53 -15.11
N GLN A 75 5.67 3.56 -15.14
CA GLN A 75 4.89 4.72 -15.61
C GLN A 75 4.53 5.69 -14.47
N TYR A 76 4.92 5.36 -13.23
CA TYR A 76 4.70 6.12 -12.00
C TYR A 76 5.99 6.21 -11.21
#